data_AF-A0A136KJ11-F1
#
_entry.id   AF-A0A136KJ11-F1
#
_cell.length_a   1.000
_cell.length_b   1.000
_cell.length_c   1.000
_cell.angle_alpha   90.00
_cell.angle_beta   90.00
_cell.angle_gamma   90.00
#
_symmetry.space_group_name_H-M   'P 1'
#
loop_
_entity.id
_entity.type
_entity.pdbx_description
1 polymer ?
#
loop_
_entity_poly.entity_id
_entity_poly.type
_entity_poly.pdbx_seq_one_letter_code
_entity_poly.pdbx_strand_id
1 'polypeptide(L)'
;MPPNLALPESESFSVSSTSRKVWSAFNKHVAPFKSELIINKDFDFTTHGLANLAAHEGYGGHHTELSLKDKLLVNEGRGEHSFVLTFSPQTFISEAIAESAYQLHGLNPLTRESMLIWYYEKQLMALQNLAVFLHFEDGLEKQEIMHRLDGYDVSETDLQKLVNFATDKKLGRYAHIYHAGFRFLQSIIQRLEDKSPLIKRIYTRPVTPNMLLVQHAV
;
A
#
# COMPACT_ATOMS: atom_id res chain seq x y z
N MET A 1 -15.72 3.03 4.31
CA MET A 1 -16.02 1.82 3.52
C MET A 1 -16.65 2.25 2.20
N PRO A 2 -16.27 1.64 1.07
CA PRO A 2 -16.90 1.95 -0.21
C PRO A 2 -18.41 1.74 -0.08
N PRO A 3 -19.25 2.75 -0.33
CA PRO A 3 -20.65 2.78 0.09
C PRO A 3 -21.55 1.67 -0.49
N ASN A 4 -21.01 0.79 -1.35
CA ASN A 4 -21.72 -0.28 -2.04
C ASN A 4 -21.03 -1.66 -1.95
N LEU A 5 -20.05 -1.85 -1.06
CA LEU A 5 -19.36 -3.14 -0.88
C LEU A 5 -19.51 -3.63 0.57
N ALA A 6 -20.42 -4.57 0.77
CA ALA A 6 -20.67 -5.18 2.06
C ALA A 6 -19.65 -6.29 2.36
N LEU A 7 -18.84 -6.08 3.40
CA LEU A 7 -17.92 -7.09 3.92
C LEU A 7 -18.69 -8.34 4.42
N PRO A 8 -18.01 -9.50 4.49
CA PRO A 8 -18.53 -10.65 5.23
C PRO A 8 -18.86 -10.27 6.68
N GLU A 9 -20.00 -10.70 7.21
CA GLU A 9 -20.34 -10.47 8.63
C GLU A 9 -19.35 -11.14 9.60
N SER A 10 -18.69 -12.20 9.15
CA SER A 10 -17.70 -12.96 9.90
C SER A 10 -16.25 -12.53 9.64
N GLU A 11 -16.04 -11.39 8.96
CA GLU A 11 -14.69 -10.81 8.85
C GLU A 11 -14.12 -10.51 10.25
N SER A 12 -12.80 -10.62 10.39
CA SER A 12 -12.14 -10.17 11.61
C SER A 12 -10.78 -9.57 11.35
N PHE A 13 -10.50 -8.46 12.03
CA PHE A 13 -9.23 -7.76 11.99
C PHE A 13 -8.61 -7.71 13.40
N SER A 14 -7.44 -8.34 13.57
CA SER A 14 -6.69 -8.29 14.83
C SER A 14 -5.44 -7.43 14.69
N VAL A 15 -4.91 -6.96 15.83
CA VAL A 15 -3.68 -6.16 15.86
C VAL A 15 -2.68 -6.82 16.81
N SER A 16 -1.43 -6.94 16.36
CA SER A 16 -0.30 -7.38 17.16
C SER A 16 0.91 -6.48 16.91
N SER A 17 2.02 -6.74 17.60
CA SER A 17 3.24 -5.93 17.47
C SER A 17 4.50 -6.77 17.30
N THR A 18 5.48 -6.20 16.64
CA THR A 18 6.80 -6.79 16.41
C THR A 18 7.91 -5.74 16.61
N SER A 19 9.15 -6.16 16.42
CA SER A 19 10.34 -5.30 16.45
C SER A 19 11.45 -5.96 15.61
N ARG A 20 12.47 -5.20 15.26
CA ARG A 20 13.64 -5.57 14.44
C ARG A 20 13.26 -6.03 13.04
N LYS A 21 12.26 -5.36 12.46
CA LYS A 21 11.88 -5.52 11.06
C LYS A 21 12.23 -4.27 10.26
N VAL A 22 12.49 -4.46 8.97
CA VAL A 22 12.83 -3.36 8.05
C VAL A 22 11.59 -2.58 7.57
N TRP A 23 10.40 -3.12 7.78
CA TRP A 23 9.11 -2.53 7.43
C TRP A 23 8.39 -1.97 8.66
N SER A 24 7.50 -1.02 8.46
CA SER A 24 6.77 -0.30 9.50
C SER A 24 5.55 -1.07 10.02
N ALA A 25 4.82 -1.74 9.13
CA ALA A 25 3.75 -2.66 9.48
C ALA A 25 3.59 -3.74 8.41
N PHE A 26 2.73 -4.72 8.69
CA PHE A 26 2.40 -5.79 7.75
C PHE A 26 0.99 -6.33 8.02
N ASN A 27 0.14 -6.39 7.00
CA ASN A 27 -1.08 -7.21 7.02
C ASN A 27 -0.75 -8.66 6.67
N LYS A 28 -0.99 -9.55 7.65
CA LYS A 28 -1.00 -10.99 7.43
C LYS A 28 -2.43 -11.46 7.17
N HIS A 29 -2.73 -11.73 5.90
CA HIS A 29 -3.99 -12.34 5.49
C HIS A 29 -4.08 -13.81 5.92
N VAL A 30 -5.22 -14.18 6.51
CA VAL A 30 -5.56 -15.54 6.92
C VAL A 30 -6.96 -15.84 6.40
N ALA A 31 -7.04 -16.38 5.19
CA ALA A 31 -8.31 -16.71 4.58
C ALA A 31 -9.10 -17.75 5.41
N PRO A 32 -10.44 -17.69 5.41
CA PRO A 32 -11.25 -16.65 4.78
C PRO A 32 -11.45 -15.42 5.70
N PHE A 33 -11.38 -14.22 5.12
CA PHE A 33 -11.87 -12.94 5.70
C PHE A 33 -11.16 -12.45 6.98
N LYS A 34 -9.99 -13.00 7.33
CA LYS A 34 -9.26 -12.57 8.52
C LYS A 34 -7.95 -11.93 8.15
N SER A 35 -7.59 -10.89 8.89
CA SER A 35 -6.25 -10.32 8.81
C SER A 35 -5.71 -10.01 10.19
N GLU A 36 -4.39 -10.09 10.31
CA GLU A 36 -3.64 -9.63 11.48
C GLU A 36 -2.73 -8.46 11.04
N LEU A 37 -2.96 -7.27 11.58
CA LEU A 37 -2.05 -6.13 11.45
C LEU A 37 -0.93 -6.25 12.46
N ILE A 38 0.29 -6.41 11.97
CA ILE A 38 1.48 -6.50 12.79
C ILE A 38 2.22 -5.16 12.72
N ILE A 39 2.23 -4.40 13.83
CA ILE A 39 2.87 -3.07 13.90
C ILE A 39 4.31 -3.22 14.39
N ASN A 40 5.27 -2.61 13.69
CA ASN A 40 6.67 -2.57 14.13
C ASN A 40 6.90 -1.40 15.10
N LYS A 41 7.29 -1.72 16.33
CA LYS A 41 7.54 -0.73 17.40
C LYS A 41 8.82 0.09 17.22
N ASP A 42 9.65 -0.25 16.24
CA ASP A 42 10.87 0.51 15.92
C ASP A 42 10.56 1.74 15.03
N PHE A 43 9.30 1.88 14.60
CA PHE A 43 8.82 2.99 13.79
C PHE A 43 7.91 3.89 14.63
N ASP A 44 8.11 5.20 14.48
CA ASP A 44 7.28 6.21 15.12
C ASP A 44 6.21 6.63 14.13
N PHE A 45 4.99 6.83 14.63
CA PHE A 45 3.85 7.24 13.82
C PHE A 45 3.24 8.51 14.40
N THR A 46 2.97 9.49 13.54
CA THR A 46 2.05 10.57 13.89
C THR A 46 0.62 10.01 13.99
N THR A 47 -0.31 10.72 14.62
CA THR A 47 -1.72 10.31 14.64
C THR A 47 -2.30 10.16 13.23
N HIS A 48 -1.91 11.05 12.31
CA HIS A 48 -2.31 10.95 10.90
C HIS A 48 -1.68 9.73 10.23
N GLY A 49 -0.38 9.50 10.44
CA GLY A 49 0.31 8.34 9.89
C GLY A 49 -0.24 7.02 10.40
N LEU A 50 -0.65 6.94 11.68
CA LEU A 50 -1.31 5.76 12.22
C LEU A 50 -2.71 5.55 11.61
N ALA A 51 -3.46 6.64 11.37
CA ALA A 51 -4.74 6.56 10.68
C ALA A 51 -4.57 6.15 9.20
N ASN A 52 -3.51 6.60 8.54
CA ASN A 52 -3.18 6.22 7.18
C ASN A 52 -2.81 4.73 7.12
N LEU A 53 -1.93 4.29 8.04
CA LEU A 53 -1.55 2.89 8.20
C LEU A 53 -2.78 1.99 8.48
N ALA A 54 -3.68 2.41 9.37
CA ALA A 54 -4.89 1.63 9.67
C ALA A 54 -5.83 1.51 8.45
N ALA A 55 -5.88 2.53 7.59
CA ALA A 55 -6.65 2.46 6.35
C ALA A 55 -5.97 1.59 5.29
N HIS A 56 -4.65 1.73 5.13
CA HIS A 56 -3.82 0.93 4.22
C HIS A 56 -3.90 -0.57 4.56
N GLU A 57 -3.73 -0.92 5.83
CA GLU A 57 -3.69 -2.31 6.25
C GLU A 57 -5.09 -2.89 6.50
N GLY A 58 -6.05 -2.04 6.88
CA GLY A 58 -7.38 -2.42 7.35
C GLY A 58 -8.52 -2.00 6.43
N TYR A 59 -9.35 -1.08 6.93
CA TYR A 59 -10.59 -0.66 6.27
C TYR A 59 -10.32 0.37 5.17
N GLY A 60 -10.55 -0.04 3.92
CA GLY A 60 -10.19 0.69 2.71
C GLY A 60 -8.98 0.10 1.98
N GLY A 61 -8.13 -0.69 2.63
CA GLY A 61 -6.94 -1.28 2.02
C GLY A 61 -6.97 -2.80 2.03
N HIS A 62 -5.85 -3.42 2.41
CA HIS A 62 -5.60 -4.86 2.26
C HIS A 62 -6.70 -5.73 2.86
N HIS A 63 -7.08 -5.51 4.12
CA HIS A 63 -8.13 -6.33 4.75
C HIS A 63 -9.46 -6.23 3.98
N THR A 64 -9.85 -5.03 3.55
CA THR A 64 -11.10 -4.84 2.80
C THR A 64 -11.07 -5.53 1.44
N GLU A 65 -9.98 -5.36 0.70
CA GLU A 65 -9.78 -6.01 -0.59
C GLU A 65 -9.81 -7.53 -0.47
N LEU A 66 -9.01 -8.09 0.43
CA LEU A 66 -8.82 -9.54 0.54
C LEU A 66 -10.07 -10.22 1.10
N SER A 67 -10.76 -9.61 2.07
CA SER A 67 -12.03 -10.14 2.58
C SER A 67 -13.13 -10.17 1.51
N LEU A 68 -13.21 -9.16 0.64
CA LEU A 68 -14.17 -9.15 -0.47
C LEU A 68 -13.80 -10.16 -1.56
N LYS A 69 -12.52 -10.27 -1.90
CA LYS A 69 -12.03 -11.23 -2.89
C LYS A 69 -12.17 -12.66 -2.42
N ASP A 70 -11.85 -12.97 -1.17
CA ASP A 70 -12.15 -14.28 -0.56
C ASP A 70 -13.65 -14.58 -0.74
N LYS A 71 -14.54 -13.63 -0.41
CA LYS A 71 -15.98 -13.89 -0.38
C LYS A 71 -16.51 -14.23 -1.77
N LEU A 72 -16.08 -13.46 -2.76
CA LEU A 72 -16.63 -13.54 -4.09
C LEU A 72 -15.94 -14.62 -4.93
N LEU A 73 -14.62 -14.72 -4.85
CA LEU A 73 -13.85 -15.60 -5.72
C LEU A 73 -13.84 -17.05 -5.21
N VAL A 74 -13.81 -17.27 -3.88
CA VAL A 74 -13.94 -18.62 -3.34
C VAL A 74 -15.32 -19.21 -3.65
N ASN A 75 -16.38 -18.40 -3.53
CA ASN A 75 -17.74 -18.82 -3.92
C ASN A 75 -17.88 -19.12 -5.43
N GLU A 76 -17.03 -18.51 -6.27
CA GLU A 76 -16.93 -18.79 -7.71
C GLU A 76 -16.01 -19.99 -8.02
N GLY A 77 -15.52 -20.72 -7.01
CA GLY A 77 -14.64 -21.88 -7.18
C GLY A 77 -13.17 -21.51 -7.45
N ARG A 78 -12.78 -20.27 -7.19
CA ARG A 78 -11.43 -19.71 -7.47
C ARG A 78 -10.62 -19.54 -6.19
N GLY A 79 -10.39 -20.64 -5.49
CA GLY A 79 -9.69 -20.67 -4.20
C GLY A 79 -8.24 -20.21 -4.25
N GLU A 80 -7.63 -20.12 -5.43
CA GLU A 80 -6.26 -19.62 -5.59
C GLU A 80 -6.11 -18.16 -5.13
N HIS A 81 -7.19 -17.36 -5.14
CA HIS A 81 -7.17 -15.96 -4.71
C HIS A 81 -7.17 -15.77 -3.18
N SER A 82 -7.30 -16.86 -2.41
CA SER A 82 -7.12 -16.83 -0.96
C SER A 82 -5.64 -16.81 -0.54
N PHE A 83 -4.71 -16.94 -1.50
CA PHE A 83 -3.29 -16.73 -1.29
C PHE A 83 -2.86 -15.34 -1.78
N VAL A 84 -1.94 -14.71 -1.03
CA VAL A 84 -1.32 -13.44 -1.40
C VAL A 84 0.16 -13.68 -1.64
N LEU A 85 0.62 -13.45 -2.87
CA LEU A 85 2.02 -13.66 -3.26
C LEU A 85 2.73 -12.32 -3.40
N THR A 86 3.61 -12.00 -2.45
CA THR A 86 4.36 -10.73 -2.36
C THR A 86 5.00 -10.29 -3.69
N PHE A 87 5.65 -11.21 -4.42
CA PHE A 87 6.28 -10.91 -5.71
C PHE A 87 5.37 -11.29 -6.88
N SER A 88 4.24 -10.60 -7.00
CA SER A 88 3.27 -10.85 -8.06
C SER A 88 2.54 -9.59 -8.54
N PRO A 89 1.94 -9.64 -9.75
CA PRO A 89 1.06 -8.57 -10.22
C PRO A 89 -0.16 -8.31 -9.32
N GLN A 90 -0.61 -9.32 -8.56
CA GLN A 90 -1.70 -9.16 -7.58
C GLN A 90 -1.31 -8.14 -6.52
N THR A 91 -0.10 -8.26 -5.98
CA THR A 91 0.40 -7.35 -4.94
C THR A 91 0.56 -5.94 -5.45
N PHE A 92 1.04 -5.73 -6.69
CA PHE A 92 1.09 -4.38 -7.25
C PHE A 92 -0.27 -3.68 -7.20
N ILE A 93 -1.36 -4.39 -7.55
CA ILE A 93 -2.71 -3.84 -7.45
C ILE A 93 -3.13 -3.66 -5.99
N SER A 94 -2.84 -4.64 -5.13
CA SER A 94 -3.20 -4.59 -3.71
C SER A 94 -2.57 -3.37 -3.01
N GLU A 95 -1.29 -3.11 -3.26
CA GLU A 95 -0.58 -1.92 -2.77
C GLU A 95 -1.11 -0.64 -3.39
N ALA A 96 -1.45 -0.65 -4.69
CA ALA A 96 -2.08 0.50 -5.34
C ALA A 96 -3.44 0.87 -4.69
N ILE A 97 -4.24 -0.13 -4.30
CA ILE A 97 -5.49 0.04 -3.57
C ILE A 97 -5.22 0.62 -2.18
N ALA A 98 -4.34 -0.02 -1.41
CA ALA A 98 -4.03 0.36 -0.03
C ALA A 98 -3.46 1.78 0.07
N GLU A 99 -2.49 2.12 -0.79
CA GLU A 99 -1.90 3.46 -0.85
C GLU A 99 -2.86 4.56 -1.31
N SER A 100 -3.92 4.18 -2.03
CA SER A 100 -4.94 5.10 -2.54
C SER A 100 -6.24 5.08 -1.74
N ALA A 101 -6.30 4.36 -0.62
CA ALA A 101 -7.53 4.14 0.15
C ALA A 101 -8.24 5.46 0.50
N TYR A 102 -7.47 6.48 0.86
CA TYR A 102 -7.98 7.82 1.13
C TYR A 102 -8.65 8.48 -0.08
N GLN A 103 -7.98 8.49 -1.24
CA GLN A 103 -8.51 9.10 -2.47
C GLN A 103 -9.68 8.31 -3.08
N LEU A 104 -9.70 6.99 -2.89
CA LEU A 104 -10.79 6.11 -3.31
C LEU A 104 -12.06 6.37 -2.49
N HIS A 105 -11.91 6.69 -1.20
CA HIS A 105 -13.04 6.89 -0.29
C HIS A 105 -13.36 8.36 0.01
N GLY A 106 -12.71 9.30 -0.69
CA GLY A 106 -12.93 10.73 -0.48
C GLY A 106 -12.48 11.23 0.90
N LEU A 107 -11.62 10.47 1.58
CA LEU A 107 -11.02 10.84 2.85
C LEU A 107 -9.80 11.71 2.54
N ASN A 108 -10.01 13.00 2.30
CA ASN A 108 -8.91 13.93 2.11
C ASN A 108 -8.36 14.40 3.48
N PRO A 109 -7.07 14.78 3.57
CA PRO A 109 -6.55 15.44 4.75
C PRO A 109 -7.42 16.66 5.08
N LEU A 110 -8.06 16.67 6.25
CA LEU A 110 -9.10 17.63 6.61
C LEU A 110 -8.52 18.95 7.15
N THR A 111 -7.24 18.95 7.52
CA THR A 111 -6.56 20.09 8.16
C THR A 111 -5.25 20.43 7.44
N ARG A 112 -4.73 21.64 7.65
CA ARG A 112 -3.44 22.05 7.10
C ARG A 112 -2.31 21.14 7.58
N GLU A 113 -2.34 20.75 8.84
CA GLU A 113 -1.35 19.88 9.47
C GLU A 113 -1.37 18.49 8.84
N SER A 114 -2.57 17.91 8.64
CA SER A 114 -2.70 16.63 7.96
C SER A 114 -2.26 16.68 6.50
N MET A 115 -2.47 17.81 5.80
CA MET A 115 -1.92 18.00 4.45
C MET A 115 -0.39 17.98 4.45
N LEU A 116 0.27 18.67 5.40
CA LEU A 116 1.72 18.68 5.51
C LEU A 116 2.29 17.28 5.80
N ILE A 117 1.67 16.55 6.74
CA ILE A 117 2.06 15.17 7.04
C ILE A 117 1.88 14.28 5.81
N TRP A 118 0.75 14.41 5.10
CA TRP A 118 0.51 13.66 3.87
C TRP A 118 1.57 13.93 2.79
N TYR A 119 1.95 15.20 2.58
CA TYR A 119 3.02 15.56 1.64
C TYR A 119 4.36 14.94 2.05
N TYR A 120 4.70 15.01 3.34
CA TYR A 120 5.91 14.40 3.89
C TYR A 120 5.94 12.88 3.63
N GLU A 121 4.84 12.17 3.92
CA GLU A 121 4.73 10.73 3.65
C GLU A 121 4.89 10.39 2.16
N LYS A 122 4.32 11.19 1.27
CA LYS A 122 4.48 10.98 -0.19
C LYS A 122 5.90 11.30 -0.66
N GLN A 123 6.61 12.22 -0.03
CA GLN A 123 8.04 12.44 -0.27
C GLN A 123 8.88 11.24 0.19
N LEU A 124 8.64 10.71 1.40
CA LEU A 124 9.31 9.49 1.88
C LEU A 124 9.11 8.31 0.91
N MET A 125 7.90 8.11 0.43
CA MET A 125 7.58 7.05 -0.54
C MET A 125 8.30 7.23 -1.87
N ALA A 126 8.44 8.47 -2.37
CA ALA A 126 9.18 8.76 -3.60
C ALA A 126 10.70 8.53 -3.42
N LEU A 127 11.27 8.93 -2.28
CA LEU A 127 12.67 8.68 -1.94
C LEU A 127 12.96 7.19 -1.76
N GLN A 128 12.05 6.44 -1.16
CA GLN A 128 12.14 4.99 -1.05
C GLN A 128 12.23 4.35 -2.44
N ASN A 129 11.35 4.76 -3.36
CA ASN A 129 11.38 4.29 -4.74
C ASN A 129 12.72 4.59 -5.41
N LEU A 130 13.23 5.82 -5.27
CA LEU A 130 14.54 6.19 -5.80
C LEU A 130 15.67 5.34 -5.21
N ALA A 131 15.67 5.11 -3.89
CA ALA A 131 16.65 4.28 -3.20
C ALA A 131 16.65 2.82 -3.72
N VAL A 132 15.48 2.26 -4.06
CA VAL A 132 15.39 0.92 -4.67
C VAL A 132 16.15 0.87 -6.00
N PHE A 133 15.93 1.83 -6.90
CA PHE A 133 16.60 1.87 -8.20
C PHE A 133 18.11 2.13 -8.07
N LEU A 134 18.50 3.08 -7.21
CA LEU A 134 19.91 3.35 -6.93
C LEU A 134 20.63 2.09 -6.42
N HIS A 135 19.97 1.28 -5.61
CA HIS A 135 20.57 0.06 -5.07
C HIS A 135 20.61 -1.09 -6.08
N PHE A 136 19.46 -1.43 -6.68
CA PHE A 136 19.33 -2.66 -7.46
C PHE A 136 19.66 -2.52 -8.94
N GLU A 137 19.55 -1.32 -9.51
CA GLU A 137 19.89 -1.06 -10.92
C GLU A 137 21.27 -0.39 -11.02
N ASP A 138 21.52 0.65 -10.22
CA ASP A 138 22.79 1.38 -10.28
C ASP A 138 23.90 0.74 -9.42
N GLY A 139 23.56 -0.24 -8.58
CA GLY A 139 24.51 -1.00 -7.77
C GLY A 139 25.13 -0.21 -6.61
N LEU A 140 24.50 0.89 -6.18
CA LEU A 140 25.04 1.73 -5.11
C LEU A 140 24.89 1.06 -3.75
N GLU A 141 25.90 1.28 -2.91
CA GLU A 141 25.88 0.84 -1.53
C GLU A 141 25.06 1.80 -0.66
N LYS A 142 24.58 1.27 0.46
CA LYS A 142 23.68 1.97 1.38
C LYS A 142 24.18 3.37 1.78
N GLN A 143 25.47 3.50 2.09
CA GLN A 143 26.07 4.78 2.50
C GLN A 143 26.08 5.82 1.37
N GLU A 144 26.31 5.39 0.13
CA GLU A 144 26.28 6.28 -1.04
C GLU A 144 24.86 6.76 -1.32
N ILE A 145 23.86 5.88 -1.16
CA ILE A 145 22.45 6.23 -1.27
C ILE A 145 22.07 7.25 -0.20
N MET A 146 22.43 7.01 1.07
CA MET A 146 22.19 7.97 2.16
C MET A 146 22.78 9.35 1.81
N HIS A 147 24.04 9.40 1.36
CA HIS A 147 24.68 10.65 0.98
C HIS A 147 23.99 11.36 -0.19
N ARG A 148 23.56 10.62 -1.22
CA ARG A 148 22.81 11.20 -2.36
C ARG A 148 21.46 11.77 -1.96
N LEU A 149 20.83 11.23 -0.93
CA LEU A 149 19.50 11.60 -0.48
C LEU A 149 19.51 12.60 0.70
N ASP A 150 20.67 12.95 1.24
CA ASP A 150 20.85 13.86 2.37
C ASP A 150 20.35 15.30 2.11
N GLY A 151 20.21 15.69 0.83
CA GLY A 151 19.72 17.01 0.44
C GLY A 151 18.19 17.17 0.41
N TYR A 152 17.42 16.11 0.71
CA TYR A 152 15.96 16.18 0.75
C TYR A 152 15.47 16.53 2.15
N ASP A 153 14.36 17.27 2.23
CA ASP A 153 13.75 17.72 3.49
C ASP A 153 13.03 16.57 4.23
N VAL A 154 13.82 15.60 4.73
CA VAL A 154 13.37 14.44 5.50
C VAL A 154 14.29 14.21 6.70
N SER A 155 13.76 13.67 7.78
CA SER A 155 14.58 13.38 8.96
C SER A 155 15.63 12.30 8.65
N GLU A 156 16.82 12.40 9.24
CA GLU A 156 17.88 11.39 9.10
C GLU A 156 17.39 9.99 9.51
N THR A 157 16.57 9.92 10.57
CA THR A 157 15.95 8.68 11.05
C THR A 157 15.03 8.06 9.99
N ASP A 158 14.16 8.85 9.37
CA ASP A 158 13.24 8.35 8.33
C ASP A 158 14.00 7.96 7.07
N LEU A 159 15.00 8.76 6.67
CA LEU A 159 15.88 8.44 5.56
C LEU A 159 16.62 7.12 5.82
N GLN A 160 17.11 6.91 7.04
CA GLN A 160 17.77 5.67 7.41
C GLN A 160 16.82 4.48 7.33
N LYS A 161 15.58 4.62 7.83
CA LYS A 161 14.55 3.56 7.81
C LYS A 161 14.10 3.22 6.38
N LEU A 162 13.82 4.22 5.53
CA LEU A 162 13.40 3.98 4.15
C LEU A 162 14.53 3.36 3.32
N VAL A 163 15.77 3.80 3.51
CA VAL A 163 16.93 3.20 2.82
C VAL A 163 17.15 1.77 3.30
N ASN A 164 17.03 1.48 4.60
CA ASN A 164 17.13 0.11 5.12
C ASN A 164 16.13 -0.83 4.42
N PHE A 165 14.90 -0.38 4.25
CA PHE A 165 13.87 -1.18 3.58
C PHE A 165 14.15 -1.32 2.09
N ALA A 166 14.45 -0.21 1.41
CA ALA A 166 14.72 -0.16 -0.02
C ALA A 166 15.92 -1.04 -0.42
N THR A 167 16.92 -1.19 0.45
CA THR A 167 18.11 -2.02 0.20
C THR A 167 18.02 -3.42 0.82
N ASP A 168 16.89 -3.81 1.42
CA ASP A 168 16.77 -5.13 2.02
C ASP A 168 16.91 -6.23 0.95
N LYS A 169 17.74 -7.25 1.21
CA LYS A 169 18.04 -8.31 0.23
C LYS A 169 16.82 -9.14 -0.16
N LYS A 170 15.81 -9.24 0.71
CA LYS A 170 14.63 -10.06 0.48
C LYS A 170 13.46 -9.20 -0.01
N LEU A 171 13.24 -8.04 0.59
CA LEU A 171 12.05 -7.22 0.40
C LEU A 171 12.33 -5.89 -0.33
N GLY A 172 13.58 -5.47 -0.51
CA GLY A 172 13.88 -4.19 -1.13
C GLY A 172 13.35 -4.07 -2.56
N ARG A 173 13.42 -5.16 -3.33
CA ARG A 173 12.84 -5.20 -4.70
C ARG A 173 11.33 -5.04 -4.73
N TYR A 174 10.65 -5.28 -3.62
CA TYR A 174 9.22 -5.06 -3.48
C TYR A 174 8.90 -3.58 -3.21
N ALA A 175 9.77 -2.84 -2.52
CA ALA A 175 9.49 -1.52 -1.99
C ALA A 175 9.15 -0.43 -3.04
N HIS A 176 9.48 -0.60 -4.32
CA HIS A 176 9.12 0.34 -5.38
C HIS A 176 7.61 0.34 -5.71
N ILE A 177 6.90 -0.77 -5.44
CA ILE A 177 5.51 -0.92 -5.86
C ILE A 177 4.55 -0.02 -5.07
N TYR A 178 4.91 0.42 -3.87
CA TYR A 178 4.14 1.40 -3.10
C TYR A 178 3.97 2.70 -3.90
N HIS A 179 5.10 3.31 -4.28
CA HIS A 179 5.10 4.53 -5.07
C HIS A 179 4.50 4.31 -6.46
N ALA A 180 4.95 3.27 -7.17
CA ALA A 180 4.50 2.99 -8.52
C ALA A 180 3.00 2.66 -8.59
N GLY A 181 2.50 1.85 -7.66
CA GLY A 181 1.09 1.48 -7.52
C GLY A 181 0.21 2.69 -7.19
N PHE A 182 0.62 3.51 -6.22
CA PHE A 182 -0.07 4.76 -5.91
C PHE A 182 -0.18 5.65 -7.14
N ARG A 183 0.95 5.97 -7.80
CA ARG A 183 0.98 6.83 -8.99
C ARG A 183 0.13 6.26 -10.13
N PHE A 184 0.20 4.95 -10.34
CA PHE A 184 -0.59 4.25 -11.34
C PHE A 184 -2.09 4.44 -11.11
N LEU A 185 -2.58 4.12 -9.91
CA LEU A 185 -4.01 4.19 -9.64
C LEU A 185 -4.51 5.64 -9.60
N GLN A 186 -3.72 6.58 -9.05
CA GLN A 186 -4.03 8.00 -9.11
C GLN A 186 -4.17 8.51 -10.55
N SER A 187 -3.31 8.05 -11.48
CA SER A 187 -3.37 8.46 -12.88
C SER A 187 -4.69 8.08 -13.57
N ILE A 188 -5.38 7.06 -13.05
CA ILE A 188 -6.70 6.61 -13.51
C ILE A 188 -7.78 7.39 -12.76
N ILE A 189 -7.75 7.38 -11.42
CA ILE A 189 -8.77 7.99 -10.56
C ILE A 189 -9.01 9.46 -10.91
N GLN A 190 -7.95 10.22 -11.21
CA GLN A 190 -8.06 11.66 -11.50
C GLN A 190 -8.79 11.97 -12.81
N ARG A 191 -8.99 10.99 -13.68
CA ARG A 191 -9.71 11.13 -14.96
C ARG A 191 -11.18 10.71 -14.86
N LEU A 192 -11.60 10.15 -13.73
CA LEU A 192 -12.94 9.61 -13.54
C LEU A 192 -13.82 10.59 -12.76
N GLU A 193 -14.97 10.95 -13.34
CA GLU A 193 -16.03 11.67 -12.63
C GLU A 193 -16.69 10.77 -11.58
N ASP A 194 -17.00 9.51 -11.95
CA ASP A 194 -17.49 8.48 -11.04
C ASP A 194 -16.48 7.34 -10.86
N LYS A 195 -15.99 7.18 -9.63
CA LYS A 195 -15.02 6.16 -9.24
C LYS A 195 -15.68 4.82 -8.90
N SER A 196 -16.99 4.76 -8.76
CA SER A 196 -17.73 3.59 -8.27
C SER A 196 -17.49 2.32 -9.11
N PRO A 197 -17.47 2.37 -10.45
CA PRO A 197 -17.18 1.20 -11.28
C PRO A 197 -15.75 0.66 -11.07
N LEU A 198 -14.76 1.57 -10.99
CA LEU A 198 -13.36 1.22 -10.72
C LEU A 198 -13.22 0.57 -9.34
N ILE A 199 -13.80 1.19 -8.30
CA ILE A 199 -13.82 0.65 -6.93
C ILE A 199 -14.44 -0.74 -6.94
N LYS A 200 -15.62 -0.92 -7.54
CA LYS A 200 -16.23 -2.24 -7.64
C LYS A 200 -15.29 -3.24 -8.32
N ARG A 201 -14.63 -2.87 -9.42
CA ARG A 201 -13.72 -3.75 -10.16
C ARG A 201 -12.53 -4.20 -9.33
N ILE A 202 -11.79 -3.26 -8.72
CA ILE A 202 -10.51 -3.57 -8.06
C ILE A 202 -10.67 -4.35 -6.75
N TYR A 203 -11.77 -4.13 -6.01
CA TYR A 203 -12.04 -4.83 -4.75
C TYR A 203 -12.73 -6.19 -4.93
N THR A 204 -13.39 -6.46 -6.06
CA THR A 204 -14.22 -7.68 -6.19
C THR A 204 -13.74 -8.68 -7.22
N ARG A 205 -12.80 -8.29 -8.10
CA ARG A 205 -12.35 -9.12 -9.21
C ARG A 205 -10.82 -9.15 -9.30
N PRO A 206 -10.24 -10.25 -9.82
CA PRO A 206 -8.85 -10.26 -10.24
C PRO A 206 -8.66 -9.27 -11.37
N VAL A 207 -7.60 -8.48 -11.27
CA VAL A 207 -7.32 -7.38 -12.15
C VAL A 207 -5.81 -7.23 -12.28
N THR A 208 -5.35 -6.85 -13.46
CA THR A 208 -3.96 -6.50 -13.73
C THR A 208 -3.87 -5.04 -14.16
N PRO A 209 -2.69 -4.40 -14.10
CA PRO A 209 -2.53 -3.03 -14.58
C PRO A 209 -3.03 -2.85 -16.02
N ASN A 210 -2.72 -3.79 -16.91
CA ASN A 210 -3.17 -3.73 -18.31
C ASN A 210 -4.70 -3.74 -18.46
N MET A 211 -5.42 -4.53 -17.65
CA MET A 211 -6.88 -4.54 -17.68
C MET A 211 -7.48 -3.18 -17.34
N LEU A 212 -6.88 -2.47 -16.38
CA LEU A 212 -7.34 -1.13 -15.98
C LEU A 212 -6.99 -0.07 -17.02
N LEU A 213 -5.81 -0.18 -17.66
CA LEU A 213 -5.44 0.74 -18.74
C LEU A 213 -6.37 0.62 -19.94
N VAL A 214 -6.68 -0.60 -20.40
CA VAL A 214 -7.56 -0.81 -21.56
C VAL A 214 -8.99 -0.31 -21.31
N GLN A 215 -9.51 -0.48 -20.10
CA GLN A 215 -10.86 -0.03 -19.73
C GLN A 215 -10.98 1.49 -19.55
N HIS A 216 -9.85 2.19 -19.41
CA HIS A 216 -9.79 3.63 -19.16
C HIS A 216 -8.88 4.37 -20.15
N ALA A 217 -8.57 3.76 -21.28
CA ALA A 217 -7.93 4.42 -22.41
C ALA A 217 -8.95 5.35 -23.07
N VAL A 218 -8.68 6.65 -23.04
CA VAL A 218 -9.38 7.67 -23.81
C VAL A 218 -8.49 8.05 -24.98
#